data_AF-A0A6I4J2K6-F1
#
_entry.id   AF-A0A6I4J2K6-F1
#
_cell.length_a   1.000
_cell.length_b   1.000
_cell.length_c   1.000
_cell.angle_alpha   90.00
_cell.angle_beta   90.00
_cell.angle_gamma   90.00
#
_symmetry.space_group_name_H-M   'P 1'
#
loop_
_entity.id
_entity.type
_entity.pdbx_description
1 polymer ?
#
loop_
_entity_poly.entity_id
_entity_poly.type
_entity_poly.pdbx_seq_one_letter_code
_entity_poly.pdbx_strand_id
1 'polypeptide(L)'
;MAHRKLVWALSLLAAAAPAWAAPEDRPRPATAPPGTAETRYCMWIAPFTGTLIEQVKCWTREQWARQGVDVDKDWPREGVRVEG
;
A
#
# COMPACT_ATOMS: atom_id res chain seq x y z
N MET A 1 -23.39 -35.02 -36.81
CA MET A 1 -24.20 -33.96 -36.14
C MET A 1 -23.98 -33.94 -34.62
N ALA A 2 -22.73 -33.94 -34.13
CA ALA A 2 -22.44 -33.98 -32.68
C ALA A 2 -21.76 -32.70 -32.15
N HIS A 3 -21.25 -31.84 -33.04
CA HIS A 3 -20.44 -30.67 -32.67
C HIS A 3 -21.30 -29.43 -32.36
N ARG A 4 -22.56 -29.41 -32.81
CA ARG A 4 -23.49 -28.28 -32.64
C ARG A 4 -24.07 -28.14 -31.23
N LYS A 5 -24.02 -29.21 -30.42
CA LYS A 5 -24.58 -29.21 -29.05
C LYS A 5 -23.61 -28.74 -27.97
N LEU A 6 -22.31 -28.67 -28.28
CA LEU A 6 -21.27 -28.26 -27.33
C LEU A 6 -21.15 -26.74 -27.16
N VAL A 7 -21.63 -25.95 -28.12
CA VAL A 7 -21.49 -24.48 -28.09
C VAL A 7 -22.42 -23.83 -27.05
N TRP A 8 -23.57 -24.44 -26.75
CA TRP A 8 -24.56 -23.85 -25.84
C TRP A 8 -24.22 -24.00 -24.36
N ALA A 9 -23.33 -24.92 -23.98
CA ALA A 9 -22.98 -25.16 -22.58
C ALA A 9 -21.93 -24.19 -22.02
N LEU A 10 -21.21 -23.45 -22.87
CA LEU A 10 -20.08 -22.61 -22.46
C LEU A 10 -20.44 -21.13 -22.22
N SER A 11 -21.72 -20.75 -22.31
CA SER A 11 -22.12 -19.33 -22.27
C SER A 11 -22.51 -18.80 -20.87
N LEU A 12 -22.41 -19.60 -19.81
CA LEU A 12 -22.96 -19.26 -18.48
C LEU A 12 -21.93 -18.87 -17.39
N LEU A 13 -20.65 -18.66 -17.72
CA LEU A 13 -19.60 -18.42 -16.71
C LEU A 13 -19.10 -16.97 -16.60
N ALA A 14 -19.70 -15.99 -17.29
CA ALA A 14 -19.12 -14.65 -17.39
C ALA A 14 -19.51 -13.63 -16.29
N ALA A 15 -20.34 -13.99 -15.30
CA ALA A 15 -20.92 -12.99 -14.37
C ALA A 15 -20.54 -13.13 -12.89
N ALA A 16 -19.50 -13.89 -12.55
CA ALA A 16 -18.96 -13.94 -11.19
C ALA A 16 -17.60 -13.23 -11.11
N ALA A 17 -17.53 -11.97 -11.56
CA ALA A 17 -16.40 -11.13 -11.23
C ALA A 17 -16.53 -10.73 -9.74
N PRO A 18 -15.58 -11.08 -8.86
CA PRO A 18 -15.59 -10.56 -7.51
C PRO A 18 -15.34 -9.05 -7.60
N ALA A 19 -16.34 -8.25 -7.26
CA ALA A 19 -16.22 -6.80 -7.09
C ALA A 19 -15.37 -6.41 -5.85
N TRP A 20 -14.59 -7.35 -5.29
CA TRP A 20 -13.79 -7.19 -4.07
C TRP A 20 -12.47 -6.44 -4.26
N ALA A 21 -12.23 -5.87 -5.44
CA ALA A 21 -11.05 -5.06 -5.72
C ALA A 21 -11.37 -3.57 -5.91
N ALA A 22 -12.46 -3.06 -5.30
CA ALA A 22 -12.56 -1.62 -5.12
C ALA A 22 -11.46 -1.19 -4.14
N PRO A 23 -10.47 -0.38 -4.55
CA PRO A 23 -9.56 0.21 -3.59
C PRO A 23 -10.41 0.96 -2.57
N GLU A 24 -10.22 0.67 -1.29
CA GLU A 24 -10.87 1.41 -0.23
C GLU A 24 -10.47 2.88 -0.37
N ASP A 25 -11.42 3.68 -0.84
CA ASP A 25 -11.35 5.15 -0.99
C ASP A 25 -11.38 5.82 0.39
N ARG A 26 -10.68 5.21 1.37
CA ARG A 26 -10.42 5.85 2.65
C ARG A 26 -9.52 7.04 2.35
N PRO A 27 -9.89 8.26 2.79
CA PRO A 27 -9.02 9.42 2.68
C PRO A 27 -7.67 9.07 3.28
N ARG A 28 -6.65 8.92 2.44
CA ARG A 28 -5.29 8.76 2.95
C ARG A 28 -4.89 10.12 3.52
N PRO A 29 -4.48 10.20 4.79
CA PRO A 29 -4.07 11.47 5.38
C PRO A 29 -3.04 12.14 4.48
N ALA A 30 -3.29 13.39 4.11
CA ALA A 30 -2.37 14.20 3.30
C ALA A 30 -1.08 14.56 4.06
N THR A 31 -1.04 14.28 5.37
CA THR A 31 0.09 14.52 6.27
C THR A 31 0.22 13.36 7.26
N ALA A 32 1.38 13.22 7.89
CA ALA A 32 1.55 12.26 8.97
C ALA A 32 0.62 12.57 10.17
N PRO A 33 0.14 11.54 10.90
CA PRO A 33 -0.60 11.75 12.13
C PRO A 33 0.23 12.55 13.16
N PRO A 34 -0.41 13.33 14.03
CA PRO A 34 0.30 14.01 15.10
C PRO A 34 0.93 13.00 16.06
N GLY A 35 2.13 13.31 16.55
CA GLY A 35 2.88 12.47 17.48
C GLY A 35 3.84 13.29 18.35
N THR A 36 4.35 12.67 19.40
CA THR A 36 5.38 13.23 20.28
C THR A 36 6.78 13.05 19.66
N ALA A 37 7.82 13.54 20.35
CA ALA A 37 9.20 13.33 19.93
C ALA A 37 9.62 11.85 19.92
N GLU A 38 8.95 11.01 20.73
CA GLU A 38 9.24 9.57 20.83
C GLU A 38 8.45 8.74 19.83
N THR A 39 7.40 9.32 19.25
CA THR A 39 6.57 8.68 18.25
C THR A 39 7.39 8.28 17.02
N ARG A 40 7.33 6.99 16.68
CA ARG A 40 7.97 6.42 15.50
C ARG A 40 6.98 6.31 14.35
N TYR A 41 7.42 6.76 13.20
CA TYR A 41 6.69 6.76 11.95
C TYR A 41 7.25 5.61 11.11
N CYS A 42 6.46 4.55 10.94
CA CYS A 42 6.81 3.42 10.11
C CYS A 42 6.49 3.74 8.65
N MET A 43 7.49 3.77 7.79
CA MET A 43 7.37 4.04 6.36
C MET A 43 8.07 2.97 5.53
N TRP A 44 7.55 2.73 4.33
CA TRP A 44 8.26 1.98 3.30
C TRP A 44 9.51 2.75 2.86
N ILE A 45 10.62 2.04 2.74
CA ILE A 45 11.83 2.58 2.14
C ILE A 45 12.12 1.84 0.85
N ALA A 46 12.52 2.62 -0.16
CA ALA A 46 13.03 2.08 -1.39
C ALA A 46 14.18 1.11 -1.08
N PRO A 47 14.27 -0.01 -1.80
CA PRO A 47 15.38 -0.92 -1.63
C PRO A 47 16.71 -0.20 -1.91
N PHE A 48 17.71 -0.48 -1.09
CA PHE A 48 19.08 -0.08 -1.41
C PHE A 48 19.54 -0.81 -2.67
N THR A 49 20.44 -0.20 -3.44
CA THR A 49 21.00 -0.78 -4.68
C THR A 49 21.46 -2.22 -4.45
N GLY A 50 20.82 -3.17 -5.13
CA GLY A 50 21.10 -4.62 -4.99
C GLY A 50 20.10 -5.39 -4.11
N THR A 51 19.10 -4.74 -3.51
CA THR A 51 17.97 -5.40 -2.84
C THR A 51 16.70 -5.26 -3.69
N LEU A 52 15.86 -6.30 -3.75
CA LEU A 52 14.58 -6.26 -4.46
C LEU A 52 13.39 -6.04 -3.52
N ILE A 53 13.65 -6.03 -2.21
CA ILE A 53 12.60 -6.07 -1.18
C ILE A 53 12.50 -4.70 -0.53
N GLU A 54 11.33 -4.09 -0.64
CA GLU A 54 10.94 -2.91 0.13
C GLU A 54 10.92 -3.27 1.62
N GLN A 55 11.53 -2.42 2.45
CA GLN A 55 11.56 -2.63 3.89
C GLN A 55 10.71 -1.57 4.58
N VAL A 56 9.99 -1.94 5.64
CA VAL A 56 9.38 -0.96 6.54
C VAL A 56 10.42 -0.58 7.59
N LYS A 57 10.70 0.71 7.73
CA LYS A 57 11.50 1.25 8.83
C LYS A 57 10.65 2.14 9.71
N CYS A 58 10.82 2.02 11.03
CA CYS A 58 10.11 2.80 12.02
C CYS A 58 11.10 3.70 12.76
N TRP A 59 10.98 5.02 12.55
CA TRP A 59 11.90 6.02 13.09
C TRP A 59 11.15 7.24 13.59
N THR A 60 11.72 7.94 14.56
CA THR A 60 11.20 9.24 15.00
C THR A 60 11.32 10.29 13.89
N ARG A 61 10.57 11.38 13.99
CA ARG A 61 10.71 12.51 13.05
C ARG A 61 12.15 13.01 12.93
N GLU A 62 12.87 13.07 14.06
CA GLU A 62 14.27 13.50 14.07
C GLU A 62 15.19 12.50 13.35
N GLN A 63 14.95 11.20 13.55
CA GLN A 63 15.69 10.14 12.85
C GLN A 63 15.47 10.19 11.34
N TRP A 64 14.24 10.41 10.89
CA TRP A 64 13.93 10.59 9.46
C TRP A 64 14.57 11.84 8.87
N ALA A 65 14.51 12.96 9.61
CA ALA A 65 15.12 14.22 9.19
C ALA A 65 16.64 14.08 8.98
N ARG A 66 17.35 13.29 9.82
CA ARG A 66 18.78 12.99 9.63
C ARG A 66 19.09 12.24 8.33
N GLN A 67 18.10 11.57 7.76
CA GLN A 67 18.20 10.85 6.49
C GLN A 67 17.68 11.67 5.31
N GLY A 68 17.31 12.94 5.56
CA GLY A 68 16.74 13.84 4.56
C GLY A 68 15.29 13.54 4.18
N VAL A 69 14.58 12.72 4.98
CA VAL A 69 13.18 12.36 4.74
C VAL A 69 12.28 13.31 5.55
N ASP A 70 11.31 13.92 4.87
CA ASP A 70 10.33 14.79 5.48
C ASP A 70 9.05 13.99 5.73
N VAL A 71 8.85 13.59 6.98
CA VAL A 71 7.73 12.73 7.38
C VAL A 71 6.39 13.30 6.94
N ASP A 72 6.17 14.61 6.99
CA ASP A 72 4.87 15.17 6.62
C ASP A 72 4.63 15.15 5.11
N LYS A 73 5.69 15.18 4.29
CA LYS A 73 5.61 15.10 2.82
C LYS A 73 5.60 13.68 2.30
N ASP A 74 6.35 12.78 2.92
CA ASP A 74 6.57 11.42 2.43
C ASP A 74 5.53 10.42 2.98
N TRP A 75 4.95 10.70 4.15
CA TRP A 75 3.93 9.84 4.77
C TRP A 75 2.71 9.50 3.90
N PRO A 76 2.13 10.42 3.11
CA PRO A 76 0.98 10.07 2.25
C PRO A 76 1.32 9.00 1.20
N ARG A 77 2.59 8.85 0.86
CA ARG A 77 3.05 7.85 -0.11
C ARG A 77 3.52 6.58 0.59
N GLU A 78 4.37 6.75 1.60
CA GLU A 78 5.12 5.64 2.21
C GLU A 78 4.61 5.19 3.59
N GLY A 79 3.68 5.95 4.19
CA GLY A 79 3.19 5.76 5.55
C GLY A 79 2.49 4.42 5.76
N VAL A 80 2.91 3.69 6.79
CA VAL A 80 2.33 2.39 7.17
C VAL A 80 1.57 2.50 8.48
N ARG A 81 2.24 2.94 9.55
CA ARG A 81 1.66 3.06 10.89
C ARG A 81 2.53 3.91 11.80
N VAL A 82 1.93 4.41 12.87
CA VAL A 82 2.60 5.16 13.92
C VAL A 82 2.73 4.27 15.17
N GLU A 83 3.89 4.30 15.82
CA GLU A 83 4.16 3.63 17.09
C GLU A 83 4.50 4.69 18.15
N GLY A 84 3.95 4.58 19.35
CA GLY A 84 4.13 5.55 20.44
C GLY A 84 4.09 4.89 21.80
#